data_AF-A0A1Z5KZK6-F1
#
_entry.id   AF-A0A1Z5KZK6-F1
#
_cell.length_a   1.000
_cell.length_b   1.000
_cell.length_c   1.000
_cell.angle_alpha   90.00
_cell.angle_beta   90.00
_cell.angle_gamma   90.00
#
_symmetry.space_group_name_H-M   'P 1'
#
loop_
_entity.id
_entity.type
_entity.pdbx_description
1 polymer ?
#
loop_
_entity_poly.entity_id
_entity_poly.type
_entity_poly.pdbx_seq_one_letter_code
_entity_poly.pdbx_strand_id
1 'polypeptide(L)'
;MALRRFYQHFDQLCDLRLWKMQLLDENHLLLKYASEDVVLFRLSDPNSQPSFFVVYNIQTTRVLAVYENTSEELLELFEDFSDLLRNAALHSELTCSPSNNVHARLVQQRFKQTIVNARYGGQTEAVKRLLAQLPISSQSYSNSPYLDLSLFSYDDKWVSVLERPKACGDYPIRFYARDSGLLRFKIYAGVQGRNPPPAARRLVAFTFHPYDPFAISVQRTNAEYVVNFHLYKSES
;
A
#
# COMPACT_ATOMS: atom_id res chain seq x y z
N MET A 1 22.41 8.36 -29.83
CA MET A 1 22.59 7.61 -28.56
C MET A 1 21.33 6.83 -28.19
N ALA A 2 20.15 7.46 -28.06
CA ALA A 2 18.90 6.78 -27.66
C ALA A 2 18.45 5.63 -28.60
N LEU A 3 18.45 5.88 -29.92
CA LEU A 3 18.05 4.86 -30.91
C LEU A 3 18.94 3.59 -30.87
N ARG A 4 20.25 3.76 -30.63
CA ARG A 4 21.18 2.63 -30.50
C ARG A 4 20.89 1.79 -29.26
N ARG A 5 20.58 2.43 -28.13
CA ARG A 5 20.18 1.73 -26.89
C ARG A 5 18.85 1.01 -27.07
N PHE A 6 17.89 1.63 -27.77
CA PHE A 6 16.62 0.98 -28.10
C PHE A 6 16.85 -0.32 -28.87
N TYR A 7 17.63 -0.30 -29.95
CA TYR A 7 17.93 -1.51 -30.70
C TYR A 7 18.71 -2.56 -29.90
N GLN A 8 19.55 -2.15 -28.94
CA GLN A 8 20.25 -3.08 -28.05
C GLN A 8 19.31 -3.83 -27.10
N HIS A 9 18.17 -3.23 -26.75
CA HIS A 9 17.19 -3.79 -25.83
C HIS A 9 15.90 -4.23 -26.53
N PHE A 10 15.85 -4.21 -27.87
CA PHE A 10 14.62 -4.42 -28.63
C PHE A 10 14.00 -5.79 -28.36
N ASP A 11 14.81 -6.85 -28.41
CA ASP A 11 14.35 -8.22 -28.15
C ASP A 11 13.80 -8.34 -26.71
N GLN A 12 14.47 -7.71 -25.73
CA GLN A 12 14.02 -7.67 -24.34
C GLN A 12 12.66 -6.96 -24.18
N LEU A 13 12.43 -5.89 -24.95
CA LEU A 13 11.15 -5.18 -24.98
C LEU A 13 10.04 -6.03 -25.62
N CYS A 14 10.35 -6.77 -26.69
CA CYS A 14 9.42 -7.71 -27.31
C CYS A 14 9.04 -8.88 -26.39
N ASP A 15 9.95 -9.28 -25.49
CA ASP A 15 9.73 -10.37 -24.54
C ASP A 15 8.95 -9.96 -23.28
N LEU A 16 8.65 -8.67 -23.11
CA LEU A 16 7.83 -8.20 -22.00
C LEU A 16 6.42 -8.83 -22.03
N ARG A 17 5.89 -9.08 -20.83
CA ARG A 17 4.55 -9.61 -20.59
C ARG A 17 3.80 -8.68 -19.65
N LEU A 18 2.50 -8.56 -19.87
CA LEU A 18 1.64 -7.80 -18.96
C LEU A 18 1.61 -8.51 -17.60
N TRP A 19 2.04 -7.81 -16.56
CA TRP A 19 2.08 -8.32 -15.19
C TRP A 19 0.84 -7.91 -14.38
N LYS A 20 0.50 -6.62 -14.42
CA LYS A 20 -0.63 -6.04 -13.67
C LYS A 20 -1.29 -4.93 -14.48
N MET A 21 -2.54 -4.62 -14.16
CA MET A 21 -3.25 -3.48 -14.72
C MET A 21 -4.18 -2.85 -13.67
N GLN A 22 -4.43 -1.54 -13.82
CA GLN A 22 -5.50 -0.83 -13.12
C GLN A 22 -6.16 0.17 -14.08
N LEU A 23 -7.42 0.47 -13.82
CA LEU A 23 -8.11 1.63 -14.40
C LEU A 23 -7.63 2.90 -13.68
N LEU A 24 -7.30 3.94 -14.45
CA LEU A 24 -7.07 5.29 -13.95
C LEU A 24 -8.36 6.11 -13.98
N ASP A 25 -9.16 5.90 -15.03
CA ASP A 25 -10.50 6.44 -15.23
C ASP A 25 -11.26 5.55 -16.24
N GLU A 26 -12.37 6.04 -16.78
CA GLU A 26 -13.22 5.33 -17.75
C GLU A 26 -12.50 4.95 -19.06
N ASN A 27 -11.46 5.69 -19.44
CA ASN A 27 -10.81 5.59 -20.74
C ASN A 27 -9.32 5.22 -20.66
N HIS A 28 -8.69 5.31 -19.49
CA HIS A 28 -7.25 5.13 -19.33
C HIS A 28 -6.91 3.94 -18.42
N LEU A 29 -5.98 3.11 -18.90
CA LEU A 29 -5.37 2.02 -18.14
C LEU A 29 -3.93 2.37 -17.78
N LEU A 30 -3.53 2.03 -16.56
CA LEU A 30 -2.12 1.88 -16.22
C LEU A 30 -1.77 0.39 -16.27
N LEU A 31 -0.93 0.03 -17.23
CA LEU A 31 -0.43 -1.31 -17.45
C LEU A 31 0.99 -1.41 -16.90
N LYS A 32 1.33 -2.53 -16.26
CA LYS A 32 2.70 -2.83 -15.83
C LYS A 32 3.21 -4.04 -16.58
N TYR A 33 4.30 -3.86 -17.31
CA TYR A 33 4.99 -4.89 -18.06
C TYR A 33 6.26 -5.31 -17.34
N ALA A 34 6.56 -6.61 -17.35
CA ALA A 34 7.78 -7.17 -16.78
C ALA A 34 8.24 -8.37 -17.62
N SER A 35 9.39 -8.94 -17.30
CA SER A 35 9.85 -10.19 -17.94
C SER A 35 8.90 -11.35 -17.64
N GLU A 36 8.93 -12.38 -18.49
CA GLU A 36 8.16 -13.60 -18.31
C GLU A 36 8.39 -14.24 -16.93
N ASP A 37 9.64 -14.29 -16.46
CA ASP A 37 9.97 -14.88 -15.16
C ASP A 37 9.33 -14.13 -13.97
N VAL A 38 9.15 -12.81 -14.09
CA VAL A 38 8.41 -12.01 -13.09
C VAL A 38 6.93 -12.36 -13.11
N VAL A 39 6.33 -12.43 -14.29
CA VAL A 39 4.89 -12.72 -14.45
C VAL A 39 4.55 -14.13 -13.99
N LEU A 40 5.44 -15.09 -14.23
CA LEU A 40 5.30 -16.49 -13.81
C LEU A 40 5.77 -16.74 -12.36
N PHE A 41 6.11 -15.69 -11.60
CA PHE A 41 6.56 -15.77 -10.21
C PHE A 41 7.76 -16.72 -9.98
N ARG A 42 8.66 -16.81 -10.96
CA ARG A 42 9.88 -17.64 -10.88
C ARG A 42 11.01 -16.96 -10.10
N LEU A 43 10.87 -15.67 -9.80
CA LEU A 43 11.85 -14.86 -9.09
C LEU A 43 11.38 -14.56 -7.66
N SER A 44 12.31 -14.55 -6.71
CA SER A 44 12.03 -14.28 -5.30
C SER A 44 11.71 -12.82 -5.00
N ASP A 45 12.28 -11.89 -5.77
CA ASP A 45 11.99 -10.45 -5.67
C ASP A 45 11.60 -9.86 -7.04
N PRO A 46 10.32 -9.99 -7.44
CA PRO A 46 9.86 -9.52 -8.74
C PRO A 46 9.92 -7.99 -8.89
N ASN A 47 9.87 -7.23 -7.78
CA ASN A 47 9.88 -5.76 -7.86
C ASN A 47 11.30 -5.19 -8.02
N SER A 48 12.34 -5.97 -7.73
CA SER A 48 13.74 -5.59 -8.02
C SER A 48 14.07 -5.58 -9.51
N GLN A 49 13.29 -6.32 -10.31
CA GLN A 49 13.53 -6.49 -11.74
C GLN A 49 13.09 -5.26 -12.54
N PRO A 50 13.71 -5.00 -13.70
CA PRO A 50 13.24 -3.97 -14.62
C PRO A 50 11.77 -4.21 -15.01
N SER A 51 10.98 -3.15 -14.96
CA SER A 51 9.59 -3.16 -15.40
C SER A 51 9.19 -1.81 -15.97
N PHE A 52 8.16 -1.82 -16.81
CA PHE A 52 7.64 -0.61 -17.46
C PHE A 52 6.19 -0.38 -17.06
N PHE A 53 5.85 0.87 -16.82
CA PHE A 53 4.48 1.35 -16.65
C PHE A 53 4.05 2.03 -17.95
N VAL A 54 2.88 1.67 -18.46
CA VAL A 54 2.34 2.17 -19.72
C VAL A 54 0.96 2.75 -19.47
N VAL A 55 0.77 4.01 -19.83
CA VAL A 55 -0.55 4.66 -19.82
C VAL A 55 -1.18 4.45 -21.19
N TYR A 56 -2.29 3.71 -21.23
CA TYR A 56 -2.96 3.31 -22.45
C TYR A 56 -4.38 3.87 -22.49
N ASN A 57 -4.75 4.53 -23.58
CA ASN A 57 -6.12 5.00 -23.80
C ASN A 57 -6.90 3.92 -24.56
N ILE A 58 -7.94 3.38 -23.93
CA ILE A 58 -8.77 2.29 -24.45
C ILE A 58 -9.53 2.73 -25.70
N GLN A 59 -10.15 3.92 -25.66
CA GLN A 59 -11.02 4.40 -26.72
C GLN A 59 -10.26 4.69 -28.03
N THR A 60 -9.09 5.31 -27.93
CA THR A 60 -8.25 5.69 -29.09
C THR A 60 -7.25 4.60 -29.46
N THR A 61 -7.08 3.58 -28.62
CA THR A 61 -6.09 2.51 -28.75
C THR A 61 -4.63 2.98 -28.77
N ARG A 62 -4.33 4.10 -28.08
CA ARG A 62 -3.00 4.74 -28.09
C ARG A 62 -2.26 4.59 -26.77
N VAL A 63 -0.95 4.40 -26.87
CA VAL A 63 -0.03 4.58 -25.75
C VAL A 63 0.22 6.09 -25.58
N LEU A 64 -0.07 6.60 -24.38
CA LEU A 64 0.10 8.01 -24.03
C LEU A 64 1.45 8.29 -23.36
N ALA A 65 1.91 7.37 -22.51
CA ALA A 65 3.17 7.50 -21.79
C ALA A 65 3.76 6.13 -21.45
N VAL A 66 5.09 6.07 -21.33
CA VAL A 66 5.85 4.89 -20.90
C VAL A 66 6.90 5.32 -19.88
N TYR A 67 6.93 4.66 -18.73
CA TYR A 67 7.84 4.94 -17.63
C TYR A 67 8.57 3.67 -17.21
N GLU A 68 9.86 3.76 -16.91
CA GLU A 68 10.58 2.69 -16.23
C GLU A 68 10.21 2.67 -14.74
N ASN A 69 10.40 1.55 -14.06
CA ASN A 69 10.21 1.46 -12.61
C ASN A 69 11.25 2.24 -11.78
N THR A 70 12.18 2.92 -12.45
CA THR A 70 13.13 3.88 -11.90
C THR A 70 12.76 5.34 -12.20
N SER A 71 11.59 5.59 -12.79
CA SER A 71 11.16 6.95 -13.17
C SER A 71 10.83 7.80 -11.94
N GLU A 72 11.61 8.86 -11.74
CA GLU A 72 11.35 9.88 -10.71
C GLU A 72 10.08 10.70 -11.04
N GLU A 73 9.83 10.97 -12.32
CA GLU A 73 8.62 11.66 -12.80
C GLU A 73 7.35 10.90 -12.43
N LEU A 74 7.31 9.58 -12.69
CA LEU A 74 6.16 8.77 -12.29
C LEU A 74 6.00 8.72 -10.77
N LEU A 75 7.11 8.75 -10.02
CA LEU A 75 7.03 8.82 -8.56
C LEU A 75 6.43 10.14 -8.09
N GLU A 76 6.85 11.27 -8.66
CA GLU A 76 6.29 12.59 -8.34
C GLU A 76 4.78 12.63 -8.61
N LEU A 77 4.35 12.15 -9.80
CA LEU A 77 2.93 12.01 -10.13
C LEU A 77 2.18 11.12 -9.13
N PHE A 78 2.80 10.01 -8.70
CA PHE A 78 2.19 9.14 -7.71
C PHE A 78 2.07 9.80 -6.32
N GLU A 79 3.08 10.57 -5.91
CA GLU A 79 3.10 11.27 -4.62
C GLU A 79 2.04 12.39 -4.57
N ASP A 80 1.89 13.14 -5.66
CA ASP A 80 0.99 14.29 -5.74
C ASP A 80 -0.47 13.91 -6.03
N PHE A 81 -0.71 12.81 -6.76
CA PHE A 81 -2.04 12.38 -7.21
C PHE A 81 -2.44 11.00 -6.70
N SER A 82 -1.93 10.61 -5.52
CA SER A 82 -2.13 9.26 -4.96
C SER A 82 -3.60 8.87 -4.80
N ASP A 83 -4.49 9.83 -4.53
CA ASP A 83 -5.93 9.62 -4.37
C ASP A 83 -6.61 9.14 -5.66
N LEU A 84 -6.19 9.68 -6.81
CA LEU A 84 -6.74 9.30 -8.12
C LEU A 84 -6.40 7.83 -8.44
N LEU A 85 -5.19 7.40 -8.06
CA LEU A 85 -4.71 6.04 -8.27
C LEU A 85 -5.33 5.01 -7.31
N ARG A 86 -5.87 5.45 -6.17
CA ARG A 86 -6.54 4.61 -5.19
C ARG A 86 -8.05 4.47 -5.43
N ASN A 87 -8.59 5.09 -6.49
CA ASN A 87 -10.03 5.18 -6.75
C ASN A 87 -10.82 5.79 -5.58
N ALA A 88 -10.22 6.74 -4.86
CA ALA A 88 -10.85 7.41 -3.72
C ALA A 88 -12.07 8.27 -4.13
N ALA A 89 -12.23 8.57 -5.42
CA ALA A 89 -13.26 9.46 -5.95
C ALA A 89 -14.69 8.87 -5.96
N LEU A 90 -14.87 7.57 -5.68
CA LEU A 90 -16.22 6.95 -5.66
C LEU A 90 -17.00 7.25 -4.37
N HIS A 91 -16.34 7.73 -3.31
CA HIS A 91 -16.97 8.09 -2.04
C HIS A 91 -16.68 9.56 -1.72
N SER A 92 -17.70 10.31 -1.28
CA SER A 92 -17.69 11.76 -1.07
C SER A 92 -16.63 12.29 -0.07
N GLU A 93 -15.87 11.40 0.57
CA GLU A 93 -14.83 11.74 1.54
C GLU A 93 -13.52 11.09 1.08
N LEU A 94 -12.56 11.93 0.67
CA LEU A 94 -11.24 11.45 0.27
C LEU A 94 -10.56 10.76 1.46
N THR A 95 -10.12 9.53 1.22
CA THR A 95 -9.34 8.76 2.20
C THR A 95 -8.04 9.46 2.56
N CYS A 96 -7.59 9.31 3.81
CA CYS A 96 -6.29 9.81 4.25
C CYS A 96 -5.16 9.28 3.36
N SER A 97 -4.47 10.17 2.66
CA SER A 97 -3.41 9.83 1.72
C SER A 97 -2.25 10.84 1.75
N PRO A 98 -1.08 10.46 1.21
CA PRO A 98 0.06 11.38 1.09
C PRO A 98 -0.24 12.66 0.28
N SER A 99 -1.15 12.58 -0.71
CA SER A 99 -1.53 13.74 -1.52
C SER A 99 -2.39 14.74 -0.75
N ASN A 100 -3.28 14.29 0.15
CA ASN A 100 -4.22 15.17 0.85
C ASN A 100 -3.95 15.39 2.34
N ASN A 101 -3.05 14.62 2.96
CA ASN A 101 -2.82 14.64 4.40
C ASN A 101 -1.33 14.84 4.75
N VAL A 102 -1.03 15.86 5.56
CA VAL A 102 0.34 16.22 5.94
C VAL A 102 1.05 15.12 6.74
N HIS A 103 0.32 14.40 7.60
CA HIS A 103 0.89 13.32 8.41
C HIS A 103 1.19 12.09 7.55
N ALA A 104 0.28 11.73 6.63
CA ALA A 104 0.51 10.66 5.66
C ALA A 104 1.72 10.97 4.76
N ARG A 105 1.82 12.22 4.28
CA ARG A 105 2.97 12.69 3.48
C ARG A 105 4.27 12.58 4.25
N LEU A 106 4.29 13.00 5.51
CA LEU A 106 5.48 12.91 6.36
C LEU A 106 5.90 11.45 6.62
N VAL A 107 4.95 10.54 6.82
CA VAL A 107 5.23 9.10 6.97
C VAL A 107 5.88 8.54 5.69
N GLN A 108 5.33 8.87 4.52
CA GLN A 108 5.91 8.45 3.25
C GLN A 108 7.31 9.03 3.03
N GLN A 109 7.53 10.32 3.30
CA GLN A 109 8.84 10.96 3.18
C GLN A 109 9.88 10.30 4.09
N ARG A 110 9.51 9.98 5.34
CA ARG A 110 10.40 9.26 6.26
C ARG A 110 10.71 7.84 5.78
N PHE A 111 9.72 7.15 5.21
CA PHE A 111 9.93 5.83 4.61
C PHE A 111 10.88 5.89 3.42
N LYS A 112 10.68 6.85 2.50
CA LYS A 112 11.59 7.15 1.37
C LYS A 112 13.01 7.40 1.88
N GLN A 113 13.17 8.27 2.86
CA GLN A 113 14.48 8.63 3.43
C GLN A 113 15.17 7.44 4.11
N THR A 114 14.41 6.54 4.73
CA THR A 114 14.95 5.31 5.33
C THR A 114 15.53 4.39 4.26
N ILE A 115 14.88 4.25 3.11
CA ILE A 115 15.38 3.43 1.99
C ILE A 115 16.63 4.09 1.38
N VAL A 116 16.60 5.41 1.17
CA VAL A 116 17.73 6.16 0.62
C VAL A 116 18.99 5.95 1.47
N ASN A 117 18.86 6.01 2.80
CA ASN A 117 19.99 5.91 3.73
C ASN A 117 20.39 4.47 4.10
N ALA A 118 19.64 3.46 3.63
CA ALA A 118 19.95 2.07 3.93
C ALA A 118 21.20 1.58 3.20
N ARG A 119 21.85 0.55 3.75
CA ARG A 119 22.95 -0.15 3.06
C ARG A 119 22.40 -0.81 1.79
N TYR A 120 23.02 -0.54 0.64
CA TYR A 120 22.51 -0.90 -0.71
C TYR A 120 21.20 -0.19 -1.11
N GLY A 121 20.88 0.91 -0.42
CA GLY A 121 19.80 1.80 -0.80
C GLY A 121 20.22 2.82 -1.86
N GLY A 122 19.51 3.95 -1.87
CA GLY A 122 19.74 5.07 -2.80
C GLY A 122 18.43 5.60 -3.37
N GLN A 123 18.51 6.68 -4.15
CA GLN A 123 17.32 7.31 -4.74
C GLN A 123 16.59 6.36 -5.70
N THR A 124 17.33 5.71 -6.59
CA THR A 124 16.76 4.75 -7.55
C THR A 124 16.04 3.60 -6.86
N GLU A 125 16.61 3.05 -5.79
CA GLU A 125 15.98 1.95 -5.03
C GLU A 125 14.77 2.43 -4.23
N ALA A 126 14.79 3.66 -3.72
CA ALA A 126 13.62 4.27 -3.10
C ALA A 126 12.48 4.46 -4.12
N VAL A 127 12.80 4.93 -5.33
CA VAL A 127 11.84 5.08 -6.44
C VAL A 127 11.22 3.74 -6.81
N LYS A 128 12.04 2.72 -7.10
CA LYS A 128 11.56 1.36 -7.41
C LYS A 128 10.62 0.83 -6.33
N ARG A 129 11.00 0.99 -5.06
CA ARG A 129 10.25 0.45 -3.93
C ARG A 129 8.94 1.18 -3.68
N LEU A 130 8.89 2.49 -3.91
CA LEU A 130 7.65 3.27 -3.83
C LEU A 130 6.72 2.94 -4.99
N LEU A 131 7.24 2.88 -6.23
CA LEU A 131 6.49 2.52 -7.44
C LEU A 131 6.06 1.04 -7.49
N ALA A 132 6.68 0.16 -6.71
CA ALA A 132 6.26 -1.23 -6.57
C ALA A 132 4.80 -1.39 -6.09
N GLN A 133 4.23 -0.35 -5.47
CA GLN A 133 2.82 -0.30 -5.08
C GLN A 133 1.87 -0.24 -6.28
N LEU A 134 2.33 0.26 -7.42
CA LEU A 134 1.54 0.32 -8.65
C LEU A 134 1.66 -0.97 -9.46
N PRO A 135 0.56 -1.39 -10.12
CA PRO A 135 -0.82 -0.93 -9.95
C PRO A 135 -1.42 -1.28 -8.58
N ILE A 136 -2.23 -0.36 -8.05
CA ILE A 136 -2.97 -0.45 -6.79
C ILE A 136 -4.31 -1.14 -7.02
N SER A 137 -4.69 -2.05 -6.11
CA SER A 137 -6.05 -2.60 -6.09
C SER A 137 -6.99 -1.63 -5.37
N SER A 138 -8.13 -1.34 -6.00
CA SER A 138 -9.16 -0.41 -5.50
C SER A 138 -9.79 -0.82 -4.17
N GLN A 139 -9.70 -2.10 -3.79
CA GLN A 139 -10.26 -2.63 -2.53
C GLN A 139 -9.21 -2.79 -1.43
N SER A 140 -7.98 -2.31 -1.64
CA SER A 140 -6.88 -2.52 -0.68
C SER A 140 -6.78 -1.44 0.40
N TYR A 141 -7.53 -0.34 0.31
CA TYR A 141 -7.45 0.76 1.27
C TYR A 141 -8.79 0.91 2.01
N SER A 142 -8.69 1.04 3.33
CA SER A 142 -9.83 1.28 4.20
C SER A 142 -10.20 2.77 4.21
N ASN A 143 -11.50 3.06 4.15
CA ASN A 143 -12.02 4.42 4.21
C ASN A 143 -12.48 4.82 5.62
N SER A 144 -12.14 4.02 6.63
CA SER A 144 -12.60 4.25 7.99
C SER A 144 -11.90 5.46 8.63
N PRO A 145 -12.63 6.34 9.33
CA PRO A 145 -12.08 7.49 10.05
C PRO A 145 -11.11 7.09 11.18
N TYR A 146 -11.21 5.85 11.70
CA TYR A 146 -10.26 5.33 12.69
C TYR A 146 -8.81 5.26 12.19
N LEU A 147 -8.63 5.19 10.87
CA LEU A 147 -7.32 5.12 10.22
C LEU A 147 -6.93 6.45 9.57
N ASP A 148 -7.70 7.51 9.79
CA ASP A 148 -7.31 8.84 9.35
C ASP A 148 -6.23 9.41 10.26
N LEU A 149 -5.06 9.69 9.67
CA LEU A 149 -3.93 10.29 10.35
C LEU A 149 -4.15 11.76 10.73
N SER A 150 -5.21 12.42 10.23
CA SER A 150 -5.67 13.73 10.69
C SER A 150 -6.34 13.66 12.07
N LEU A 151 -7.03 12.54 12.36
CA LEU A 151 -7.78 12.34 13.60
C LEU A 151 -6.94 11.62 14.65
N PHE A 152 -6.22 10.58 14.24
CA PHE A 152 -5.49 9.70 15.15
C PHE A 152 -4.01 9.55 14.82
N SER A 153 -3.21 9.43 15.87
CA SER A 153 -1.82 8.97 15.82
C SER A 153 -1.78 7.54 16.35
N TYR A 154 -1.28 6.63 15.53
CA TYR A 154 -1.09 5.21 15.87
C TYR A 154 0.18 4.69 15.17
N ASP A 155 0.66 3.53 15.59
CA ASP A 155 1.85 2.88 15.01
C ASP A 155 1.45 2.03 13.79
N ASP A 156 1.91 2.46 12.60
CA ASP A 156 1.53 1.89 11.32
C ASP A 156 2.03 0.45 11.10
N LYS A 157 3.01 0.03 11.93
CA LYS A 157 3.55 -1.32 11.98
C LYS A 157 2.48 -2.34 12.36
N TRP A 158 1.55 -1.96 13.23
CA TRP A 158 0.53 -2.86 13.78
C TRP A 158 -0.82 -2.75 13.06
N VAL A 159 -1.13 -1.59 12.49
CA VAL A 159 -2.39 -1.33 11.76
C VAL A 159 -2.16 -0.24 10.72
N SER A 160 -2.77 -0.31 9.54
CA SER A 160 -2.63 0.74 8.52
C SER A 160 -3.86 0.84 7.63
N VAL A 161 -4.01 1.98 6.94
CA VAL A 161 -5.06 2.22 5.94
C VAL A 161 -5.03 1.14 4.85
N LEU A 162 -3.84 0.70 4.43
CA LEU A 162 -3.69 -0.44 3.53
C LEU A 162 -4.09 -1.73 4.27
N GLU A 163 -5.16 -2.36 3.82
CA GLU A 163 -5.73 -3.61 4.34
C GLU A 163 -4.83 -4.79 3.96
N ARG A 164 -3.89 -5.08 4.85
CA ARG A 164 -3.02 -6.26 4.76
C ARG A 164 -2.81 -6.88 6.13
N PRO A 165 -2.62 -8.21 6.22
CA PRO A 165 -2.28 -8.85 7.48
C PRO A 165 -1.01 -8.25 8.09
N LYS A 166 -1.07 -7.91 9.38
CA LYS A 166 0.03 -7.37 10.19
C LYS A 166 0.47 -8.40 11.22
N ALA A 167 1.66 -8.24 11.77
CA ALA A 167 2.08 -9.05 12.91
C ALA A 167 1.13 -8.82 14.09
N CYS A 168 0.68 -9.88 14.74
CA CYS A 168 -0.12 -9.77 15.96
C CYS A 168 0.82 -9.54 17.15
N GLY A 169 0.79 -8.32 17.70
CA GLY A 169 1.51 -7.99 18.92
C GLY A 169 0.78 -8.49 20.17
N ASP A 170 1.53 -8.62 21.27
CA ASP A 170 0.98 -8.95 22.60
C ASP A 170 0.41 -7.73 23.33
N TYR A 171 0.82 -6.53 22.91
CA TYR A 171 0.40 -5.26 23.49
C TYR A 171 -0.76 -4.64 22.70
N PRO A 172 -1.64 -3.88 23.37
CA PRO A 172 -2.70 -3.16 22.66
C PRO A 172 -2.13 -2.12 21.70
N ILE A 173 -2.77 -2.00 20.54
CA ILE A 173 -2.54 -0.90 19.61
C ILE A 173 -3.22 0.32 20.19
N ARG A 174 -2.47 1.40 20.38
CA ARG A 174 -2.96 2.64 21.01
C ARG A 174 -3.27 3.68 19.94
N PHE A 175 -4.44 4.31 20.05
CA PHE A 175 -4.86 5.41 19.20
C PHE A 175 -4.94 6.69 20.03
N TYR A 176 -4.09 7.65 19.70
CA TYR A 176 -4.03 8.95 20.35
C TYR A 176 -4.71 9.99 19.46
N ALA A 177 -5.48 10.89 20.03
CA ALA A 177 -6.06 12.00 19.28
C ALA A 177 -4.96 12.94 18.79
N ARG A 178 -5.04 13.39 17.54
CA ARG A 178 -4.06 14.33 16.98
C ARG A 178 -4.16 15.73 17.58
N ASP A 179 -5.36 16.15 17.94
CA ASP A 179 -5.65 17.48 18.50
C ASP A 179 -5.03 17.70 19.89
N SER A 180 -5.09 16.67 20.73
CA SER A 180 -4.82 16.76 22.17
C SER A 180 -3.70 15.83 22.64
N GLY A 181 -3.31 14.86 21.82
CA GLY A 181 -2.35 13.81 22.20
C GLY A 181 -2.89 12.81 23.22
N LEU A 182 -4.16 12.94 23.64
CA LEU A 182 -4.78 12.05 24.62
C LEU A 182 -5.06 10.68 24.00
N LEU A 183 -4.84 9.63 24.78
CA LEU A 183 -5.22 8.28 24.40
C LEU A 183 -6.76 8.20 24.30
N ARG A 184 -7.28 7.90 23.10
CA ARG A 184 -8.73 7.79 22.86
C ARG A 184 -9.24 6.37 23.05
N PHE A 185 -8.54 5.40 22.46
CA PHE A 185 -8.90 3.99 22.59
C PHE A 185 -7.72 3.06 22.32
N LYS A 186 -7.94 1.78 22.62
CA LYS A 186 -6.98 0.70 22.43
C LYS A 186 -7.65 -0.46 21.71
N ILE A 187 -6.91 -1.11 20.80
CA ILE A 187 -7.36 -2.35 20.15
C ILE A 187 -6.48 -3.50 20.65
N TYR A 188 -7.13 -4.53 21.19
CA TYR A 188 -6.48 -5.74 21.67
C TYR A 188 -6.62 -6.83 20.62
N ALA A 189 -5.67 -6.89 19.70
CA ALA A 189 -5.72 -7.85 18.61
C ALA A 189 -5.39 -9.27 19.06
N GLY A 190 -4.54 -9.47 20.08
CA GLY A 190 -4.05 -10.78 20.52
C GLY A 190 -5.00 -11.54 21.47
N VAL A 191 -4.79 -12.86 21.56
CA VAL A 191 -5.51 -13.72 22.52
C VAL A 191 -5.05 -13.39 23.94
N GLN A 192 -5.91 -12.74 24.73
CA GLN A 192 -5.61 -12.48 26.13
C GLN A 192 -5.64 -13.79 26.93
N GLY A 193 -4.59 -14.05 27.73
CA GLY A 193 -4.58 -15.14 28.71
C GLY A 193 -4.17 -16.53 28.23
N ARG A 194 -3.74 -16.72 26.96
CA ARG A 194 -3.12 -17.97 26.50
C ARG A 194 -1.68 -17.72 26.05
N ASN A 195 -0.73 -18.44 26.66
CA ASN A 195 0.66 -18.43 26.19
C ASN A 195 0.70 -19.03 24.78
N PRO A 196 1.11 -18.26 23.76
CA PRO A 196 1.16 -18.76 22.40
C PRO A 196 2.28 -19.80 22.25
N PRO A 197 2.09 -20.83 21.42
CA PRO A 197 3.19 -21.73 21.06
C PRO A 197 4.30 -20.93 20.35
N PRO A 198 5.59 -21.16 20.69
CA PRO A 198 6.71 -20.30 20.29
C PRO A 198 7.05 -20.29 18.78
N ALA A 199 6.37 -21.10 17.94
CA ALA A 199 6.81 -21.39 16.57
C ALA A 199 6.02 -20.70 15.44
N ALA A 200 4.86 -20.10 15.70
CA ALA A 200 4.01 -19.55 14.63
C ALA A 200 4.03 -18.01 14.59
N ARG A 201 4.40 -17.43 13.44
CA ARG A 201 4.16 -16.00 13.16
C ARG A 201 2.65 -15.75 13.15
N ARG A 202 2.12 -15.15 14.22
CA ARG A 202 0.71 -14.74 14.31
C ARG A 202 0.49 -13.50 13.45
N LEU A 203 -0.39 -13.63 12.47
CA LEU A 203 -0.85 -12.50 11.66
C LEU A 203 -2.29 -12.15 12.03
N VAL A 204 -2.59 -10.87 12.00
CA VAL A 204 -3.93 -10.32 12.22
C VAL A 204 -4.32 -9.42 11.06
N ALA A 205 -5.51 -9.62 10.52
CA ALA A 205 -6.15 -8.72 9.58
C ALA A 205 -7.19 -7.87 10.34
N PHE A 206 -7.32 -6.60 9.96
CA PHE A 206 -8.30 -5.70 10.53
C PHE A 206 -9.28 -5.24 9.46
N THR A 207 -10.55 -5.16 9.82
CA THR A 207 -11.59 -4.53 9.03
C THR A 207 -12.28 -3.51 9.92
N PHE A 208 -12.11 -2.24 9.60
CA PHE A 208 -12.75 -1.15 10.33
C PHE A 208 -14.05 -0.78 9.63
N HIS A 209 -15.09 -0.58 10.42
CA HIS A 209 -16.36 -0.12 9.88
C HIS A 209 -16.22 1.34 9.42
N PRO A 210 -16.78 1.71 8.26
CA PRO A 210 -16.60 3.06 7.70
C PRO A 210 -17.25 4.17 8.51
N TYR A 211 -18.30 3.89 9.29
CA TYR A 211 -19.09 4.91 10.00
C TYR A 211 -19.31 4.58 11.48
N ASP A 212 -19.84 3.39 11.78
CA ASP A 212 -20.05 2.93 13.16
C ASP A 212 -18.75 2.70 13.94
N PRO A 213 -18.79 2.84 15.29
CA PRO A 213 -17.63 2.65 16.14
C PRO A 213 -17.33 1.19 16.44
N PHE A 214 -16.92 0.52 15.36
CA PHE A 214 -16.79 -0.92 15.28
C PHE A 214 -15.59 -1.32 14.41
N ALA A 215 -14.83 -2.30 14.87
CA ALA A 215 -13.79 -2.95 14.08
C ALA A 215 -13.76 -4.45 14.34
N ILE A 216 -13.33 -5.22 13.35
CA ILE A 216 -13.11 -6.65 13.45
C ILE A 216 -11.62 -6.91 13.32
N SER A 217 -11.07 -7.74 14.19
CA SER A 217 -9.72 -8.30 13.99
C SER A 217 -9.79 -9.81 13.84
N VAL A 218 -9.21 -10.34 12.78
CA VAL A 218 -9.15 -11.77 12.50
C VAL A 218 -7.70 -12.24 12.59
N GLN A 219 -7.40 -13.09 13.56
CA GLN A 219 -6.13 -13.77 13.67
C GLN A 219 -6.23 -15.15 13.03
N ARG A 220 -5.19 -15.55 12.29
CA ARG A 220 -5.00 -16.94 11.85
C ARG A 220 -3.82 -17.54 12.60
N THR A 221 -4.07 -18.57 13.40
CA THR A 221 -3.04 -19.34 14.09
C THR A 221 -3.11 -20.78 13.59
N ASN A 222 -2.17 -21.17 12.72
CA ASN A 222 -2.17 -22.45 12.02
C ASN A 222 -3.49 -22.69 11.26
N ALA A 223 -4.36 -23.55 11.80
CA ALA A 223 -5.66 -23.92 11.24
C ALA A 223 -6.85 -23.23 11.94
N GLU A 224 -6.61 -22.53 13.05
CA GLU A 224 -7.67 -21.87 13.82
C GLU A 224 -7.77 -20.39 13.49
N TYR A 225 -9.00 -19.90 13.47
CA TYR A 225 -9.32 -18.48 13.33
C TYR A 225 -9.86 -17.96 14.66
N VAL A 226 -9.28 -16.87 15.14
CA VAL A 226 -9.80 -16.11 16.27
C VAL A 226 -10.31 -14.79 15.74
N VAL A 227 -11.61 -14.53 15.93
CA VAL A 227 -12.27 -13.30 15.50
C VAL A 227 -12.62 -12.50 16.76
N ASN A 228 -12.12 -11.27 16.84
CA ASN A 228 -12.49 -10.32 17.89
C ASN A 228 -13.32 -9.19 17.30
N PHE A 229 -14.39 -8.84 18.02
CA PHE A 229 -15.27 -7.71 17.73
C PHE A 229 -14.92 -6.57 18.69
N HIS A 230 -14.45 -5.45 18.16
CA HIS A 230 -14.05 -4.27 18.92
C HIS A 230 -15.19 -3.25 18.83
N LEU A 231 -15.87 -3.03 19.95
CA LEU A 231 -17.02 -2.13 20.05
C LEU A 231 -16.65 -0.96 20.95
N TYR A 232 -17.06 0.24 20.58
CA TYR A 232 -16.97 1.38 21.49
C TYR A 232 -17.94 1.19 22.65
N LYS A 233 -17.41 1.30 23.87
CA LYS A 233 -18.21 1.35 25.09
C LYS A 233 -18.24 2.80 25.56
N SER A 234 -19.39 3.44 25.45
CA SER A 234 -19.66 4.67 26.18
C SER A 234 -19.74 4.30 27.67
N GLU A 235 -18.93 4.93 28.52
CA GLU A 235 -19.15 4.85 29.96
C GLU A 235 -20.46 5.60 30.26
N SER A 236 -21.50 4.82 30.57
CA SER A 236 -22.76 5.28 31.16
C SER A 236 -22.59 5.48 32.66
#